data_AF-A0A845SU64-F1
#
_entry.id   AF-A0A845SU64-F1
#
_cell.length_a   1.000
_cell.length_b   1.000
_cell.length_c   1.000
_cell.angle_alpha   90.00
_cell.angle_beta   90.00
_cell.angle_gamma   90.00
#
_symmetry.space_group_name_H-M   'P 1'
#
loop_
_entity.id
_entity.type
_entity.pdbx_description
1 polymer ?
#
loop_
_entity_poly.entity_id
_entity_poly.type
_entity_poly.pdbx_seq_one_letter_code
_entity_poly.pdbx_strand_id
1 'polypeptide(L)'
;MTTEQNGRLRLPLLLDGATGTEYMKAGMPSGVCVEQWAAEHPDVVARVARGYADAGSGIVYAPTFLANAGNLKGYGLSEQVIPLNTKIVSTVKQALAGRDVLVAGDMSTTGLMCEPFGETEFVHLIGIYAEQASALADAGADLLVIETMSALSECRAAVIAARQTGLPIFLTMTVDAEGRTMWGDDVLASMIVLQDMGISAFGLNCSQGPDDMVPLFERIAPYAKLPLIAKPNAGEPPLSPVQFCDKCARLMRRGVKIIGGCCGTTSEYVSALRHMIDSFDIARVNIAPADYDILAAGRNVYYLDNDLEYSKPITCEIDMADALLEASHESCDAVLIHLDTPDDGYRFSLNAHMVDMPVAFESESLEALDAALLHYNGKALVVSTSCELEREELEEVAARYGAVVL
;
A
#
# COMPACT_ATOMS: atom_id res chain seq x y z
N MET A 1 6.00 -16.43 3.99
CA MET A 1 7.40 -16.23 3.55
C MET A 1 8.30 -17.14 4.37
N THR A 2 9.19 -17.89 3.75
CA THR A 2 10.19 -18.69 4.46
C THR A 2 11.34 -17.78 4.93
N THR A 3 11.92 -18.13 6.07
CA THR A 3 12.95 -17.40 6.82
C THR A 3 14.22 -17.07 6.02
N GLU A 4 14.42 -17.66 4.85
CA GLU A 4 15.61 -17.46 4.00
C GLU A 4 15.56 -16.15 3.18
N GLN A 5 14.39 -15.70 2.69
CA GLN A 5 14.29 -14.40 1.99
C GLN A 5 14.49 -13.20 2.93
N ASN A 6 14.12 -13.35 4.21
CA ASN A 6 14.40 -12.36 5.26
C ASN A 6 15.90 -12.17 5.54
N GLY A 7 16.78 -13.06 5.07
CA GLY A 7 18.23 -12.96 5.29
C GLY A 7 18.89 -11.74 4.63
N ARG A 8 18.26 -11.15 3.60
CA ARG A 8 18.78 -10.00 2.84
C ARG A 8 18.30 -8.63 3.33
N LEU A 9 17.13 -8.54 3.96
CA LEU A 9 16.55 -7.27 4.40
C LEU A 9 16.87 -7.03 5.89
N ARG A 10 17.98 -6.34 6.16
CA ARG A 10 18.36 -5.95 7.53
C ARG A 10 17.79 -4.58 7.87
N LEU A 11 16.99 -4.52 8.94
CA LEU A 11 16.50 -3.27 9.50
C LEU A 11 17.55 -2.68 10.46
N PRO A 12 17.67 -1.34 10.54
CA PRO A 12 16.93 -0.34 9.77
C PRO A 12 17.42 -0.24 8.32
N LEU A 13 16.48 -0.04 7.39
CA LEU A 13 16.74 -0.04 5.94
C LEU A 13 16.69 1.37 5.37
N LEU A 14 17.60 1.67 4.44
CA LEU A 14 17.65 2.94 3.71
C LEU A 14 17.19 2.73 2.26
N LEU A 15 16.18 3.48 1.86
CA LEU A 15 15.68 3.59 0.49
C LEU A 15 16.42 4.73 -0.24
N ASP A 16 16.07 4.95 -1.49
CA ASP A 16 16.59 6.05 -2.31
C ASP A 16 15.82 7.38 -2.12
N GLY A 17 16.22 8.39 -2.90
CA GLY A 17 15.61 9.73 -2.97
C GLY A 17 14.70 9.93 -4.19
N ALA A 18 14.51 11.17 -4.62
CA ALA A 18 13.64 11.51 -5.75
C ALA A 18 14.26 11.22 -7.11
N THR A 19 13.59 10.39 -7.92
CA THR A 19 13.94 10.20 -9.34
C THR A 19 13.56 11.42 -10.19
N GLY A 20 12.32 11.90 -10.09
CA GLY A 20 11.83 12.99 -10.94
C GLY A 20 12.66 14.27 -10.82
N THR A 21 13.09 14.61 -9.60
CA THR A 21 13.99 15.75 -9.34
C THR A 21 15.34 15.60 -10.05
N GLU A 22 15.94 14.42 -10.02
CA GLU A 22 17.22 14.15 -10.69
C GLU A 22 17.08 14.16 -12.22
N TYR A 23 15.94 13.73 -12.75
CA TYR A 23 15.68 13.74 -14.20
C TYR A 23 15.45 15.14 -14.74
N MET A 24 14.73 15.99 -14.00
CA MET A 24 14.61 17.41 -14.35
C MET A 24 15.98 18.10 -14.39
N LYS A 25 16.88 17.82 -13.43
CA LYS A 25 18.27 18.33 -13.48
C LYS A 25 19.06 17.80 -14.67
N ALA A 26 18.75 16.59 -15.12
CA ALA A 26 19.34 15.98 -16.31
C ALA A 26 18.72 16.48 -17.63
N GLY A 27 17.76 17.41 -17.57
CA GLY A 27 17.17 18.03 -18.75
C GLY A 27 15.88 17.37 -19.24
N MET A 28 15.24 16.52 -18.44
CA MET A 28 13.90 16.00 -18.76
C MET A 28 12.89 17.16 -18.88
N PRO A 29 12.19 17.31 -20.02
CA PRO A 29 11.18 18.36 -20.19
C PRO A 29 9.98 18.18 -19.26
N SER A 30 9.27 19.27 -18.95
CA SER A 30 8.01 19.18 -18.20
C SER A 30 6.90 18.58 -19.07
N GLY A 31 6.01 17.78 -18.46
CA GLY A 31 4.80 17.26 -19.10
C GLY A 31 4.99 16.06 -20.03
N VAL A 32 6.21 15.51 -20.13
CA VAL A 32 6.46 14.24 -20.86
C VAL A 32 6.14 13.03 -19.99
N CYS A 33 5.98 11.86 -20.60
CA CYS A 33 5.96 10.59 -19.89
C CYS A 33 7.36 10.29 -19.34
N VAL A 34 7.47 10.22 -18.01
CA VAL A 34 8.75 10.01 -17.31
C VAL A 34 9.33 8.65 -17.65
N GLU A 35 8.47 7.63 -17.74
CA GLU A 35 8.83 6.25 -18.04
C GLU A 35 9.37 6.12 -19.47
N GLN A 36 8.70 6.73 -20.45
CA GLN A 36 9.20 6.78 -21.82
C GLN A 36 10.56 7.50 -21.88
N TRP A 37 10.66 8.66 -21.22
CA TRP A 37 11.92 9.40 -21.20
C TRP A 37 13.06 8.60 -20.56
N ALA A 38 12.78 7.92 -19.43
CA ALA A 38 13.73 7.05 -18.75
C ALA A 38 14.19 5.89 -19.66
N ALA A 39 13.25 5.27 -20.36
CA ALA A 39 13.54 4.22 -21.34
C ALA A 39 14.41 4.72 -22.49
N GLU A 40 14.27 5.98 -22.92
CA GLU A 40 15.08 6.59 -23.99
C GLU A 40 16.46 7.10 -23.51
N HIS A 41 16.63 7.33 -22.20
CA HIS A 41 17.85 7.88 -21.59
C HIS A 41 18.46 6.93 -20.53
N PRO A 42 18.82 5.69 -20.90
CA PRO A 42 19.27 4.67 -19.95
C PRO A 42 20.58 5.04 -19.23
N ASP A 43 21.42 5.89 -19.82
CA ASP A 43 22.63 6.40 -19.17
C ASP A 43 22.30 7.29 -17.96
N VAL A 44 21.23 8.08 -18.03
CA VAL A 44 20.73 8.89 -16.91
C VAL A 44 20.16 7.99 -15.83
N VAL A 45 19.31 7.03 -16.18
CA VAL A 45 18.75 6.05 -15.25
C VAL A 45 19.87 5.34 -14.48
N ALA A 46 20.85 4.81 -15.21
CA ALA A 46 21.98 4.10 -14.63
C ALA A 46 22.85 5.00 -13.73
N ARG A 47 23.04 6.28 -14.10
CA ARG A 47 23.78 7.24 -13.28
C ARG A 47 23.06 7.54 -11.96
N VAL A 48 21.75 7.80 -12.00
CA VAL A 48 20.96 8.10 -10.80
C VAL A 48 20.90 6.90 -9.87
N ALA A 49 20.64 5.70 -10.41
CA ALA A 49 20.64 4.46 -9.63
C ALA A 49 21.97 4.22 -8.92
N ARG A 50 23.10 4.36 -9.64
CA ARG A 50 24.44 4.27 -9.04
C ARG A 50 24.67 5.34 -7.98
N GLY A 51 24.22 6.57 -8.22
CA GLY A 51 24.34 7.66 -7.26
C GLY A 51 23.67 7.37 -5.92
N TYR A 52 22.46 6.81 -5.92
CA TYR A 52 21.79 6.39 -4.69
C TYR A 52 22.44 5.18 -4.03
N ALA A 53 22.86 4.18 -4.81
CA ALA A 53 23.63 3.04 -4.28
C ALA A 53 24.95 3.48 -3.63
N ASP A 54 25.70 4.37 -4.29
CA ASP A 54 26.97 4.94 -3.78
C ASP A 54 26.74 5.80 -2.52
N ALA A 55 25.56 6.44 -2.39
CA ALA A 55 25.15 7.18 -1.21
C ALA A 55 24.71 6.28 -0.03
N GLY A 56 24.56 4.97 -0.25
CA GLY A 56 24.29 3.98 0.80
C GLY A 56 22.87 3.43 0.85
N SER A 57 22.05 3.67 -0.18
CA SER A 57 20.74 3.01 -0.30
C SER A 57 20.88 1.49 -0.38
N GLY A 58 20.09 0.77 0.42
CA GLY A 58 19.97 -0.69 0.35
C GLY A 58 18.92 -1.15 -0.66
N ILE A 59 17.96 -0.28 -0.99
CA ILE A 59 17.01 -0.49 -2.09
C ILE A 59 16.99 0.76 -2.97
N VAL A 60 17.03 0.55 -4.28
CA VAL A 60 16.83 1.60 -5.30
C VAL A 60 15.58 1.27 -6.12
N TYR A 61 14.73 2.27 -6.34
CA TYR A 61 13.48 2.12 -7.06
C TYR A 61 13.75 2.28 -8.55
N ALA A 62 13.29 1.30 -9.34
CA ALA A 62 13.21 1.46 -10.77
C ALA A 62 12.16 2.53 -11.09
N PRO A 63 12.44 3.50 -11.97
CA PRO A 63 11.56 4.64 -12.22
C PRO A 63 10.36 4.26 -13.13
N THR A 64 9.51 3.38 -12.62
CA THR A 64 8.35 2.79 -13.30
C THR A 64 7.01 3.25 -12.71
N PHE A 65 7.04 4.28 -11.86
CA PHE A 65 5.94 4.80 -11.05
C PHE A 65 4.57 4.84 -11.76
N LEU A 66 4.47 5.43 -12.96
CA LEU A 66 3.22 5.51 -13.76
C LEU A 66 3.21 4.57 -14.98
N ALA A 67 4.05 3.53 -15.01
CA ALA A 67 4.18 2.62 -16.14
C ALA A 67 3.03 1.59 -16.26
N ASN A 68 1.80 1.98 -15.90
CA ASN A 68 0.59 1.16 -16.04
C ASN A 68 -0.32 1.66 -17.17
N ALA A 69 -1.18 0.78 -17.68
CA ALA A 69 -2.04 1.07 -18.82
C ALA A 69 -2.96 2.30 -18.62
N GLY A 70 -3.41 2.54 -17.38
CA GLY A 70 -4.25 3.68 -17.00
C GLY A 70 -3.57 5.02 -17.25
N ASN A 71 -2.35 5.20 -16.73
CA ASN A 71 -1.59 6.44 -16.94
C ASN A 71 -1.00 6.55 -18.35
N LEU A 72 -0.45 5.46 -18.89
CA LEU A 72 0.17 5.46 -20.22
C LEU A 72 -0.82 5.80 -21.33
N LYS A 73 -2.14 5.59 -21.11
CA LYS A 73 -3.20 6.02 -22.02
C LYS A 73 -3.16 7.52 -22.31
N GLY A 74 -2.86 8.36 -21.32
CA GLY A 74 -2.75 9.81 -21.49
C GLY A 74 -1.65 10.24 -22.46
N TYR A 75 -0.69 9.34 -22.71
CA TYR A 75 0.43 9.55 -23.63
C TYR A 75 0.29 8.75 -24.94
N GLY A 76 -0.80 7.99 -25.12
CA GLY A 76 -0.96 7.08 -26.27
C GLY A 76 -0.05 5.85 -26.22
N LEU A 77 0.35 5.42 -25.01
CA LEU A 77 1.34 4.37 -24.77
C LEU A 77 0.77 3.16 -24.03
N SER A 78 -0.55 2.94 -24.02
CA SER A 78 -1.17 1.84 -23.26
C SER A 78 -0.61 0.45 -23.59
N GLU A 79 -0.14 0.22 -24.82
CA GLU A 79 0.48 -1.05 -25.24
C GLU A 79 1.97 -1.17 -24.86
N GLN A 80 2.53 -0.15 -24.19
CA GLN A 80 3.96 -0.07 -23.84
C GLN A 80 4.26 -0.44 -22.39
N VAL A 81 3.27 -0.93 -21.62
CA VAL A 81 3.44 -1.36 -20.22
C VAL A 81 4.61 -2.33 -20.09
N ILE A 82 4.55 -3.48 -20.77
CA ILE A 82 5.59 -4.51 -20.67
C ILE A 82 6.96 -4.00 -21.19
N PRO A 83 7.07 -3.41 -22.41
CA PRO A 83 8.35 -2.92 -22.91
C PRO A 83 9.02 -1.87 -22.03
N LEU A 84 8.26 -0.89 -21.51
CA LEU A 84 8.81 0.19 -20.69
C LEU A 84 9.31 -0.34 -19.34
N ASN A 85 8.45 -1.05 -18.59
CA ASN A 85 8.83 -1.64 -17.31
C ASN A 85 10.08 -2.55 -17.46
N THR A 86 10.08 -3.42 -18.48
CA THR A 86 11.19 -4.34 -18.73
C THR A 86 12.50 -3.61 -18.98
N LYS A 87 12.50 -2.61 -19.88
CA LYS A 87 13.70 -1.87 -20.25
C LYS A 87 14.25 -1.06 -19.09
N ILE A 88 13.38 -0.41 -18.33
CA ILE A 88 13.74 0.44 -17.19
C ILE A 88 14.35 -0.41 -16.07
N VAL A 89 13.65 -1.47 -15.62
CA VAL A 89 14.16 -2.36 -14.56
C VAL A 89 15.48 -3.02 -14.99
N SER A 90 15.56 -3.52 -16.23
CA SER A 90 16.79 -4.13 -16.75
C SER A 90 17.97 -3.15 -16.72
N THR A 91 17.73 -1.87 -17.05
CA THR A 91 18.77 -0.83 -17.00
C THR A 91 19.28 -0.62 -15.57
N VAL A 92 18.38 -0.57 -14.58
CA VAL A 92 18.76 -0.42 -13.17
C VAL A 92 19.50 -1.65 -12.66
N LYS A 93 19.00 -2.87 -12.94
CA LYS A 93 19.67 -4.14 -12.58
C LYS A 93 21.08 -4.23 -13.17
N GLN A 94 21.26 -3.84 -14.43
CA GLN A 94 22.57 -3.80 -15.07
C GLN A 94 23.49 -2.75 -14.44
N ALA A 95 22.96 -1.57 -14.13
CA ALA A 95 23.73 -0.49 -13.51
C ALA A 95 24.24 -0.84 -12.11
N LEU A 96 23.49 -1.70 -11.39
CA LEU A 96 23.79 -2.13 -10.03
C LEU A 96 24.35 -3.56 -9.94
N ALA A 97 24.64 -4.21 -11.08
CA ALA A 97 25.16 -5.56 -11.10
C ALA A 97 26.44 -5.71 -10.28
N GLY A 98 26.48 -6.71 -9.39
CA GLY A 98 27.60 -6.97 -8.49
C GLY A 98 27.64 -6.11 -7.22
N ARG A 99 26.66 -5.21 -7.01
CA ARG A 99 26.49 -4.46 -5.76
C ARG A 99 25.50 -5.17 -4.84
N ASP A 100 25.66 -4.99 -3.53
CA ASP A 100 24.73 -5.50 -2.52
C ASP A 100 23.58 -4.49 -2.30
N VAL A 101 22.79 -4.27 -3.35
CA VAL A 101 21.65 -3.34 -3.38
C VAL A 101 20.50 -4.02 -4.12
N LEU A 102 19.30 -3.97 -3.54
CA LEU A 102 18.10 -4.52 -4.17
C LEU A 102 17.46 -3.49 -5.10
N VAL A 103 16.78 -3.97 -6.14
CA VAL A 103 16.01 -3.14 -7.05
C VAL A 103 14.52 -3.39 -6.85
N ALA A 104 13.78 -2.34 -6.52
CA ALA A 104 12.33 -2.41 -6.43
C ALA A 104 11.68 -2.03 -7.77
N GLY A 105 10.67 -2.79 -8.20
CA GLY A 105 9.74 -2.33 -9.23
C GLY A 105 8.73 -1.38 -8.60
N ASP A 106 8.68 -0.13 -9.06
CA ASP A 106 7.83 0.92 -8.50
C ASP A 106 6.51 1.02 -9.27
N MET A 107 5.39 0.95 -8.55
CA MET A 107 4.03 1.04 -9.07
C MET A 107 3.27 2.10 -8.27
N SER A 108 2.40 2.86 -8.92
CA SER A 108 1.55 3.84 -8.27
C SER A 108 0.14 3.84 -8.87
N THR A 109 -0.66 4.81 -8.45
CA THR A 109 -2.08 4.97 -8.82
C THR A 109 -2.31 4.86 -10.32
N THR A 110 -3.49 4.37 -10.74
CA THR A 110 -3.80 4.20 -12.17
C THR A 110 -4.31 5.47 -12.83
N GLY A 111 -4.64 6.49 -12.03
CA GLY A 111 -5.38 7.68 -12.46
C GLY A 111 -6.86 7.42 -12.72
N LEU A 112 -7.34 6.20 -12.49
CA LEU A 112 -8.75 5.82 -12.62
C LEU A 112 -9.45 5.85 -11.26
N MET A 113 -10.77 5.93 -11.30
CA MET A 113 -11.59 5.95 -10.08
C MET A 113 -12.43 4.67 -10.02
N CYS A 114 -12.27 3.94 -8.92
CA CYS A 114 -12.99 2.70 -8.66
C CYS A 114 -14.47 2.97 -8.34
N GLU A 115 -15.35 2.08 -8.76
CA GLU A 115 -16.73 2.01 -8.27
C GLU A 115 -16.78 1.94 -6.73
N PRO A 116 -17.86 2.45 -6.10
CA PRO A 116 -19.02 3.12 -6.71
C PRO A 116 -18.79 4.61 -7.00
N PHE A 117 -17.64 5.18 -6.65
CA PHE A 117 -17.37 6.62 -6.83
C PHE A 117 -16.95 6.97 -8.25
N GLY A 118 -16.37 6.01 -8.97
CA GLY A 118 -15.99 6.14 -10.37
C GLY A 118 -16.61 5.07 -11.26
N GLU A 119 -16.12 4.99 -12.50
CA GLU A 119 -16.66 4.15 -13.57
C GLU A 119 -15.82 2.87 -13.80
N THR A 120 -14.77 2.66 -13.00
CA THR A 120 -13.85 1.53 -13.20
C THR A 120 -14.17 0.42 -12.22
N GLU A 121 -14.50 -0.75 -12.75
CA GLU A 121 -14.70 -1.95 -11.95
C GLU A 121 -13.42 -2.32 -11.18
N PHE A 122 -13.58 -2.76 -9.93
CA PHE A 122 -12.46 -3.15 -9.07
C PHE A 122 -11.58 -4.24 -9.71
N VAL A 123 -12.20 -5.22 -10.39
CA VAL A 123 -11.49 -6.30 -11.07
C VAL A 123 -10.67 -5.81 -12.28
N HIS A 124 -11.09 -4.72 -12.92
CA HIS A 124 -10.33 -4.09 -13.99
C HIS A 124 -9.05 -3.44 -13.44
N LEU A 125 -9.13 -2.79 -12.28
CA LEU A 125 -7.95 -2.24 -11.60
C LEU A 125 -6.95 -3.34 -11.25
N ILE A 126 -7.42 -4.48 -10.74
CA ILE A 126 -6.56 -5.66 -10.49
C ILE A 126 -5.81 -6.06 -11.77
N GLY A 127 -6.52 -6.11 -12.91
CA GLY A 127 -5.92 -6.43 -14.21
C GLY A 127 -4.81 -5.48 -14.62
N ILE A 128 -5.01 -4.16 -14.45
CA ILE A 128 -4.01 -3.13 -14.75
C ILE A 128 -2.74 -3.33 -13.89
N TYR A 129 -2.91 -3.54 -12.59
CA TYR A 129 -1.77 -3.79 -11.70
C TYR A 129 -1.09 -5.12 -11.96
N ALA A 130 -1.84 -6.17 -12.34
CA ALA A 130 -1.29 -7.49 -12.62
C ALA A 130 -0.35 -7.47 -13.83
N GLU A 131 -0.73 -6.74 -14.88
CA GLU A 131 0.13 -6.56 -16.07
C GLU A 131 1.46 -5.89 -15.69
N GLN A 132 1.40 -4.79 -14.95
CA GLN A 132 2.61 -4.08 -14.52
C GLN A 132 3.47 -4.92 -13.56
N ALA A 133 2.85 -5.52 -12.53
CA ALA A 133 3.55 -6.32 -11.53
C ALA A 133 4.26 -7.52 -12.17
N SER A 134 3.61 -8.22 -13.11
CA SER A 134 4.25 -9.31 -13.86
C SER A 134 5.44 -8.80 -14.67
N ALA A 135 5.29 -7.69 -15.40
CA ALA A 135 6.39 -7.13 -16.19
C ALA A 135 7.60 -6.73 -15.34
N LEU A 136 7.37 -6.18 -14.14
CA LEU A 136 8.42 -5.83 -13.19
C LEU A 136 9.13 -7.07 -12.63
N ALA A 137 8.36 -8.10 -12.25
CA ALA A 137 8.89 -9.35 -11.73
C ALA A 137 9.71 -10.10 -12.79
N ASP A 138 9.18 -10.23 -14.02
CA ASP A 138 9.85 -10.87 -15.15
C ASP A 138 11.15 -10.16 -15.55
N ALA A 139 11.20 -8.83 -15.37
CA ALA A 139 12.40 -8.03 -15.58
C ALA A 139 13.46 -8.18 -14.48
N GLY A 140 13.16 -8.91 -13.40
CA GLY A 140 14.09 -9.26 -12.33
C GLY A 140 14.10 -8.28 -11.15
N ALA A 141 13.00 -7.56 -10.90
CA ALA A 141 12.84 -6.82 -9.65
C ALA A 141 12.97 -7.76 -8.43
N ASP A 142 13.62 -7.28 -7.37
CA ASP A 142 13.83 -8.05 -6.14
C ASP A 142 12.65 -7.94 -5.15
N LEU A 143 11.88 -6.86 -5.28
CA LEU A 143 10.62 -6.61 -4.58
C LEU A 143 9.74 -5.66 -5.42
N LEU A 144 8.48 -5.52 -5.03
CA LEU A 144 7.56 -4.53 -5.58
C LEU A 144 7.29 -3.44 -4.54
N VAL A 145 7.23 -2.21 -4.99
CA VAL A 145 6.79 -1.06 -4.20
C VAL A 145 5.50 -0.53 -4.82
N ILE A 146 4.51 -0.31 -3.98
CA ILE A 146 3.24 0.31 -4.31
C ILE A 146 3.25 1.68 -3.59
N GLU A 147 3.69 2.74 -4.28
CA GLU A 147 4.00 4.04 -3.68
C GLU A 147 2.97 5.12 -4.03
N THR A 148 2.78 6.09 -3.11
CA THR A 148 1.88 7.26 -3.26
C THR A 148 0.43 6.89 -3.52
N MET A 149 -0.03 5.81 -2.91
CA MET A 149 -1.42 5.42 -3.05
C MET A 149 -2.33 6.41 -2.35
N SER A 150 -3.45 6.72 -3.01
CA SER A 150 -4.39 7.73 -2.55
C SER A 150 -5.80 7.18 -2.30
N ALA A 151 -6.00 5.87 -2.49
CA ALA A 151 -7.25 5.18 -2.18
C ALA A 151 -6.95 3.78 -1.63
N LEU A 152 -7.69 3.34 -0.61
CA LEU A 152 -7.59 1.97 -0.09
C LEU A 152 -8.01 0.94 -1.15
N SER A 153 -9.03 1.22 -1.95
CA SER A 153 -9.47 0.33 -3.04
C SER A 153 -8.35 0.05 -4.05
N GLU A 154 -7.64 1.08 -4.52
CA GLU A 154 -6.48 0.85 -5.40
C GLU A 154 -5.34 0.12 -4.69
N CYS A 155 -5.09 0.40 -3.39
CA CYS A 155 -4.10 -0.35 -2.62
C CYS A 155 -4.42 -1.85 -2.62
N ARG A 156 -5.68 -2.21 -2.36
CA ARG A 156 -6.14 -3.60 -2.34
C ARG A 156 -5.97 -4.24 -3.72
N ALA A 157 -6.40 -3.57 -4.78
CA ALA A 157 -6.25 -4.06 -6.15
C ALA A 157 -4.78 -4.32 -6.50
N ALA A 158 -3.89 -3.37 -6.17
CA ALA A 158 -2.46 -3.49 -6.40
C ALA A 158 -1.83 -4.63 -5.58
N VAL A 159 -2.21 -4.80 -4.30
CA VAL A 159 -1.71 -5.89 -3.45
C VAL A 159 -2.17 -7.26 -3.97
N ILE A 160 -3.45 -7.40 -4.35
CA ILE A 160 -3.99 -8.66 -4.90
C ILE A 160 -3.21 -9.07 -6.16
N ALA A 161 -2.97 -8.11 -7.06
CA ALA A 161 -2.18 -8.32 -8.26
C ALA A 161 -0.71 -8.65 -7.95
N ALA A 162 -0.05 -7.83 -7.14
CA ALA A 162 1.39 -7.95 -6.84
C ALA A 162 1.72 -9.27 -6.13
N ARG A 163 0.84 -9.79 -5.27
CA ARG A 163 1.05 -11.05 -4.56
C ARG A 163 1.22 -12.26 -5.48
N GLN A 164 0.63 -12.21 -6.68
CA GLN A 164 0.76 -13.29 -7.67
C GLN A 164 2.19 -13.49 -8.14
N THR A 165 3.04 -12.45 -8.01
CA THR A 165 4.47 -12.54 -8.37
C THR A 165 5.31 -13.29 -7.34
N GLY A 166 4.82 -13.45 -6.11
CA GLY A 166 5.57 -14.01 -4.98
C GLY A 166 6.69 -13.10 -4.43
N LEU A 167 6.84 -11.88 -4.95
CA LEU A 167 7.82 -10.91 -4.46
C LEU A 167 7.33 -10.22 -3.17
N PRO A 168 8.24 -9.78 -2.28
CA PRO A 168 7.90 -8.90 -1.17
C PRO A 168 7.25 -7.60 -1.67
N ILE A 169 6.28 -7.08 -0.92
CA ILE A 169 5.51 -5.88 -1.27
C ILE A 169 5.72 -4.82 -0.20
N PHE A 170 6.28 -3.67 -0.57
CA PHE A 170 6.29 -2.48 0.26
C PHE A 170 5.18 -1.55 -0.21
N LEU A 171 4.40 -1.01 0.70
CA LEU A 171 3.28 -0.13 0.34
C LEU A 171 3.37 1.18 1.10
N THR A 172 3.26 2.30 0.40
CA THR A 172 3.13 3.62 1.03
C THR A 172 1.93 4.38 0.48
N MET A 173 1.28 5.10 1.38
CA MET A 173 0.17 5.99 1.06
C MET A 173 0.59 7.45 1.20
N THR A 174 -0.15 8.34 0.53
CA THR A 174 -0.07 9.79 0.75
C THR A 174 -1.36 10.27 1.40
N VAL A 175 -1.22 11.04 2.49
CA VAL A 175 -2.34 11.52 3.31
C VAL A 175 -2.13 12.96 3.75
N ASP A 176 -3.22 13.62 4.14
CA ASP A 176 -3.19 14.93 4.79
C ASP A 176 -2.72 14.85 6.26
N ALA A 177 -2.74 15.99 6.96
CA ALA A 177 -2.30 16.09 8.35
C ALA A 177 -3.21 15.31 9.33
N GLU A 178 -4.46 15.09 8.95
CA GLU A 178 -5.44 14.30 9.67
C GLU A 178 -5.30 12.79 9.38
N GLY A 179 -4.41 12.42 8.45
CA GLY A 179 -4.15 11.04 8.06
C GLY A 179 -5.26 10.47 7.18
N ARG A 180 -5.91 11.31 6.38
CA ARG A 180 -6.90 10.94 5.39
C ARG A 180 -6.30 10.99 3.99
N THR A 181 -6.63 10.01 3.16
CA THR A 181 -6.27 10.03 1.74
C THR A 181 -7.11 11.06 0.98
N MET A 182 -6.80 11.28 -0.31
CA MET A 182 -7.62 12.18 -1.15
C MET A 182 -9.09 11.75 -1.26
N TRP A 183 -9.36 10.45 -1.07
CA TRP A 183 -10.71 9.87 -1.11
C TRP A 183 -11.33 9.67 0.27
N GLY A 184 -10.66 10.14 1.33
CA GLY A 184 -11.16 10.13 2.71
C GLY A 184 -10.90 8.84 3.50
N ASP A 185 -10.11 7.90 2.95
CA ASP A 185 -9.73 6.68 3.67
C ASP A 185 -8.82 7.04 4.85
N ASP A 186 -9.05 6.43 6.01
CA ASP A 186 -8.18 6.59 7.17
C ASP A 186 -6.91 5.73 7.02
N VAL A 187 -5.74 6.31 7.32
CA VAL A 187 -4.45 5.61 7.22
C VAL A 187 -4.34 4.43 8.21
N LEU A 188 -4.92 4.53 9.41
CA LEU A 188 -4.86 3.44 10.38
C LEU A 188 -5.75 2.27 9.91
N ALA A 189 -6.98 2.57 9.49
CA ALA A 189 -7.87 1.59 8.88
C ALA A 189 -7.21 0.90 7.68
N SER A 190 -6.59 1.67 6.78
CA SER A 190 -5.88 1.17 5.60
C SER A 190 -4.71 0.26 5.99
N MET A 191 -3.89 0.65 6.97
CA MET A 191 -2.78 -0.17 7.44
C MET A 191 -3.27 -1.52 8.00
N ILE A 192 -4.35 -1.50 8.80
CA ILE A 192 -4.92 -2.70 9.41
C ILE A 192 -5.37 -3.70 8.34
N VAL A 193 -6.06 -3.23 7.29
CA VAL A 193 -6.49 -4.06 6.16
C VAL A 193 -5.27 -4.61 5.43
N LEU A 194 -4.38 -3.72 4.99
CA LEU A 194 -3.29 -4.07 4.06
C LEU A 194 -2.23 -4.95 4.71
N GLN A 195 -1.93 -4.78 6.01
CA GLN A 195 -0.97 -5.65 6.71
C GLN A 195 -1.45 -7.10 6.77
N ASP A 196 -2.75 -7.32 6.96
CA ASP A 196 -3.34 -8.66 7.03
C ASP A 196 -3.58 -9.26 5.64
N MET A 197 -3.49 -8.46 4.56
CA MET A 197 -3.40 -8.94 3.18
C MET A 197 -2.00 -9.45 2.78
N GLY A 198 -1.01 -9.38 3.67
CA GLY A 198 0.30 -10.00 3.48
C GLY A 198 1.38 -9.12 2.85
N ILE A 199 1.25 -7.79 2.90
CA ILE A 199 2.36 -6.89 2.54
C ILE A 199 3.54 -7.05 3.54
N SER A 200 4.74 -6.70 3.09
CA SER A 200 5.98 -6.86 3.87
C SER A 200 6.36 -5.62 4.68
N ALA A 201 5.91 -4.44 4.27
CA ALA A 201 6.09 -3.19 5.00
C ALA A 201 5.03 -2.16 4.55
N PHE A 202 4.66 -1.25 5.46
CA PHE A 202 3.65 -0.21 5.23
C PHE A 202 4.21 1.15 5.63
N GLY A 203 3.77 2.23 5.01
CA GLY A 203 4.08 3.54 5.55
C GLY A 203 3.56 4.70 4.73
N LEU A 204 4.27 5.81 4.85
CA LEU A 204 3.89 7.08 4.24
C LEU A 204 5.03 7.64 3.41
N ASN A 205 4.68 8.21 2.28
CA ASN A 205 5.59 8.99 1.45
C ASN A 205 4.91 10.30 1.04
N CYS A 206 5.67 11.22 0.46
CA CYS A 206 5.22 12.59 0.20
C CYS A 206 4.99 13.39 1.50
N SER A 207 3.89 14.15 1.62
CA SER A 207 3.64 15.20 2.65
C SER A 207 4.57 16.43 2.58
N GLN A 208 4.29 17.48 3.37
CA GLN A 208 5.10 18.71 3.34
C GLN A 208 6.52 18.48 3.89
N GLY A 209 6.71 17.64 4.92
CA GLY A 209 8.02 17.20 5.38
C GLY A 209 7.98 16.14 6.49
N PRO A 210 9.13 15.79 7.08
CA PRO A 210 9.20 14.71 8.07
C PRO A 210 8.46 15.00 9.38
N ASP A 211 8.32 16.26 9.79
CA ASP A 211 7.66 16.61 11.05
C ASP A 211 6.15 16.37 11.00
N ASP A 212 5.53 16.60 9.84
CA ASP A 212 4.08 16.42 9.65
C ASP A 212 3.69 14.94 9.72
N MET A 213 4.64 14.05 9.43
CA MET A 213 4.45 12.60 9.54
C MET A 213 4.54 12.09 10.98
N VAL A 214 5.14 12.83 11.93
CA VAL A 214 5.38 12.33 13.29
C VAL A 214 4.07 11.96 14.00
N PRO A 215 3.02 12.81 14.05
CA PRO A 215 1.74 12.45 14.66
C PRO A 215 1.06 11.25 13.98
N LEU A 216 1.24 11.11 12.66
CA LEU A 216 0.68 9.99 11.90
C LEU A 216 1.32 8.66 12.31
N PHE A 217 2.66 8.63 12.44
CA PHE A 217 3.36 7.43 12.92
C PHE A 217 3.10 7.15 14.40
N GLU A 218 2.94 8.17 15.24
CA GLU A 218 2.49 7.96 16.62
C GLU A 218 1.12 7.27 16.69
N ARG A 219 0.21 7.59 15.74
CA ARG A 219 -1.11 6.97 15.64
C ARG A 219 -1.08 5.53 15.16
N ILE A 220 -0.29 5.21 14.12
CA ILE A 220 -0.31 3.88 13.50
C ILE A 220 0.65 2.88 14.15
N ALA A 221 1.78 3.33 14.72
CA ALA A 221 2.82 2.42 15.19
C ALA A 221 2.38 1.39 16.26
N PRO A 222 1.47 1.69 17.20
CA PRO A 222 0.95 0.70 18.14
C PRO A 222 0.19 -0.47 17.48
N TYR A 223 -0.31 -0.30 16.25
CA TYR A 223 -1.11 -1.30 15.54
C TYR A 223 -0.32 -2.08 14.48
N ALA A 224 0.93 -1.68 14.22
CA ALA A 224 1.73 -2.22 13.14
C ALA A 224 2.33 -3.59 13.50
N LYS A 225 1.98 -4.61 12.71
CA LYS A 225 2.58 -5.96 12.80
C LYS A 225 3.85 -6.12 11.95
N LEU A 226 4.15 -5.10 11.15
CA LEU A 226 5.20 -5.09 10.13
C LEU A 226 6.08 -3.83 10.22
N PRO A 227 7.26 -3.79 9.57
CA PRO A 227 8.11 -2.61 9.55
C PRO A 227 7.42 -1.40 8.91
N LEU A 228 7.59 -0.22 9.52
CA LEU A 228 7.05 1.03 9.03
C LEU A 228 8.06 1.78 8.14
N ILE A 229 7.55 2.38 7.05
CA ILE A 229 8.30 3.13 6.03
C ILE A 229 8.00 4.63 6.13
N ALA A 230 9.02 5.49 6.07
CA ALA A 230 8.81 6.92 5.78
C ALA A 230 9.72 7.43 4.65
N LYS A 231 9.12 8.02 3.61
CA LYS A 231 9.81 8.76 2.52
C LYS A 231 9.26 10.20 2.43
N PRO A 232 9.58 11.09 3.39
CA PRO A 232 9.09 12.46 3.36
C PRO A 232 9.71 13.29 2.23
N ASN A 233 9.01 14.34 1.81
CA ASN A 233 9.59 15.40 0.96
C ASN A 233 10.65 16.20 1.73
N ALA A 234 11.54 16.86 0.99
CA ALA A 234 12.62 17.66 1.57
C ALA A 234 12.15 18.89 2.38
N GLY A 235 10.86 19.25 2.37
CA GLY A 235 10.33 20.45 3.03
C GLY A 235 9.97 21.56 2.06
N GLU A 236 9.09 22.47 2.49
CA GLU A 236 8.79 23.74 1.82
C GLU A 236 8.95 24.92 2.80
N PRO A 237 10.04 25.72 2.70
CA PRO A 237 11.19 25.57 1.81
C PRO A 237 12.04 24.32 2.14
N PRO A 238 12.89 23.85 1.20
CA PRO A 238 13.70 22.64 1.41
C PRO A 238 14.63 22.75 2.63
N LEU A 239 14.59 21.74 3.49
CA LEU A 239 15.48 21.54 4.62
C LEU A 239 16.88 21.18 4.12
N SER A 240 17.94 21.61 4.82
CA SER A 240 19.27 21.04 4.56
C SER A 240 19.31 19.54 4.88
N PRO A 241 20.23 18.75 4.28
CA PRO A 241 20.38 17.33 4.60
C PRO A 241 20.50 17.04 6.11
N VAL A 242 21.20 17.90 6.85
CA VAL A 242 21.35 17.76 8.32
C VAL A 242 20.02 17.96 9.04
N GLN A 243 19.27 19.00 8.70
CA GLN A 243 17.94 19.26 9.29
C GLN A 243 16.95 18.15 8.92
N PHE A 244 17.01 17.65 7.68
CA PHE A 244 16.18 16.55 7.22
C PHE A 244 16.45 15.27 8.04
N CYS A 245 17.73 14.95 8.28
CA CYS A 245 18.11 13.80 9.11
C CYS A 245 17.64 13.93 10.55
N ASP A 246 17.85 15.09 11.19
CA ASP A 246 17.40 15.30 12.59
C ASP A 246 15.90 15.03 12.75
N LYS A 247 15.10 15.48 11.78
CA LYS A 247 13.65 15.22 11.75
C LYS A 247 13.32 13.76 11.42
N CYS A 248 14.02 13.13 10.47
CA CYS A 248 13.84 11.69 10.20
C CYS A 248 14.19 10.81 11.41
N ALA A 249 15.18 11.20 12.23
CA ALA A 249 15.48 10.50 13.48
C ALA A 249 14.30 10.55 14.47
N ARG A 250 13.43 11.58 14.42
CA ARG A 250 12.19 11.62 15.20
C ARG A 250 11.22 10.54 14.74
N LEU A 251 11.06 10.36 13.42
CA LEU A 251 10.23 9.29 12.85
C LEU A 251 10.73 7.91 13.27
N MET A 252 12.04 7.67 13.24
CA MET A 252 12.61 6.39 13.71
C MET A 252 12.33 6.13 15.20
N ARG A 253 12.36 7.18 16.04
CA ARG A 253 11.95 7.07 17.46
C ARG A 253 10.46 6.75 17.64
N ARG A 254 9.64 6.88 16.60
CA ARG A 254 8.22 6.50 16.56
C ARG A 254 7.95 5.16 15.89
N GLY A 255 8.98 4.33 15.70
CA GLY A 255 8.84 2.97 15.20
C GLY A 255 9.05 2.81 13.70
N VAL A 256 9.37 3.89 12.97
CA VAL A 256 9.80 3.79 11.58
C VAL A 256 11.14 3.08 11.47
N LYS A 257 11.20 2.02 10.66
CA LYS A 257 12.39 1.16 10.49
C LYS A 257 12.94 1.19 9.07
N ILE A 258 12.19 1.74 8.13
CA ILE A 258 12.59 1.91 6.74
C ILE A 258 12.47 3.40 6.41
N ILE A 259 13.57 4.04 5.99
CA ILE A 259 13.63 5.48 5.75
C ILE A 259 14.14 5.72 4.33
N GLY A 260 13.62 6.73 3.65
CA GLY A 260 14.20 7.27 2.42
C GLY A 260 13.80 8.73 2.23
N GLY A 261 13.82 9.19 0.99
CA GLY A 261 13.32 10.51 0.64
C GLY A 261 12.42 10.48 -0.59
N CYS A 262 11.49 11.43 -0.66
CA CYS A 262 10.65 11.69 -1.83
C CYS A 262 11.10 12.99 -2.51
N CYS A 263 10.18 13.84 -2.99
CA CYS A 263 10.47 15.03 -3.78
C CYS A 263 11.51 15.95 -3.13
N GLY A 264 12.50 16.38 -3.92
CA GLY A 264 13.57 17.27 -3.49
C GLY A 264 14.75 16.59 -2.80
N THR A 265 14.67 15.29 -2.48
CA THR A 265 15.77 14.56 -1.84
C THR A 265 16.73 13.98 -2.88
N THR A 266 18.02 14.32 -2.75
CA THR A 266 19.10 13.92 -3.66
C THR A 266 20.02 12.89 -3.00
N SER A 267 21.05 12.42 -3.70
CA SER A 267 22.09 11.55 -3.13
C SER A 267 22.79 12.16 -1.89
N GLU A 268 22.83 13.50 -1.76
CA GLU A 268 23.37 14.16 -0.56
C GLU A 268 22.49 13.90 0.68
N TYR A 269 21.16 13.89 0.51
CA TYR A 269 20.22 13.56 1.59
C TYR A 269 20.34 12.08 1.95
N VAL A 270 20.40 11.20 0.95
CA VAL A 270 20.57 9.76 1.16
C VAL A 270 21.88 9.46 1.91
N SER A 271 22.99 10.10 1.54
CA SER A 271 24.26 9.93 2.25
C SER A 271 24.19 10.42 3.70
N ALA A 272 23.52 11.55 3.95
CA ALA A 272 23.30 12.04 5.31
C ALA A 272 22.42 11.06 6.13
N LEU A 273 21.36 10.51 5.52
CA LEU A 273 20.50 9.51 6.15
C LEU A 273 21.27 8.23 6.47
N ARG A 274 22.16 7.77 5.58
CA ARG A 274 23.01 6.60 5.84
C ARG A 274 23.82 6.77 7.12
N HIS A 275 24.53 7.89 7.24
CA HIS A 275 25.32 8.19 8.44
C HIS A 275 24.47 8.27 9.71
N MET A 276 23.27 8.86 9.62
CA MET A 276 22.33 8.91 10.74
C MET A 276 21.89 7.50 11.14
N ILE A 277 21.48 6.67 10.19
CA ILE A 277 20.99 5.30 10.43
C ILE A 277 22.08 4.43 11.05
N ASP A 278 23.33 4.52 10.56
CA ASP A 278 24.47 3.77 11.13
C ASP A 278 24.75 4.09 12.60
N SER A 279 24.39 5.31 13.02
CA SER A 279 24.59 5.77 14.40
C SER A 279 23.32 5.63 15.27
N PHE A 280 22.20 5.21 14.69
CA PHE A 280 20.91 5.15 15.37
C PHE A 280 20.68 3.78 16.02
N ASP A 281 20.53 3.76 17.35
CA ASP A 281 20.24 2.54 18.10
C ASP A 281 18.74 2.17 17.99
N ILE A 282 18.35 1.58 16.87
CA ILE A 282 16.95 1.18 16.61
C ILE A 282 16.44 0.14 17.62
N ALA A 283 17.34 -0.64 18.23
CA ALA A 283 16.97 -1.68 19.19
C ALA A 283 16.41 -1.09 20.50
N ARG A 284 16.69 0.18 20.78
CA ARG A 284 16.09 0.90 21.93
C ARG A 284 14.71 1.46 21.66
N VAL A 285 14.25 1.48 20.41
CA VAL A 285 12.91 1.97 20.08
C VAL A 285 11.91 0.86 20.37
N ASN A 286 11.12 1.05 21.41
CA ASN A 286 10.03 0.16 21.78
C ASN A 286 8.71 0.92 21.74
N ILE A 287 7.80 0.50 20.84
CA ILE A 287 6.44 1.00 20.78
C ILE A 287 5.55 -0.08 21.40
N ALA A 288 4.84 0.28 22.46
CA ALA A 288 3.88 -0.65 23.06
C ALA A 288 2.78 -0.94 22.05
N PRO A 289 2.44 -2.23 21.80
CA PRO A 289 1.31 -2.56 20.96
C PRO A 289 0.02 -2.06 21.61
N ALA A 290 -0.94 -1.66 20.78
CA ALA A 290 -2.30 -1.38 21.25
C ALA A 290 -2.95 -2.69 21.74
N ASP A 291 -3.78 -2.55 22.78
CA ASP A 291 -4.53 -3.66 23.37
C ASP A 291 -5.95 -3.64 22.79
N TYR A 292 -6.37 -4.74 22.16
CA TYR A 292 -7.68 -4.92 21.55
C TYR A 292 -7.98 -6.41 21.37
N ASP A 293 -9.26 -6.78 21.45
CA ASP A 293 -9.73 -8.15 21.18
C ASP A 293 -9.92 -8.36 19.67
N ILE A 294 -10.85 -7.60 19.08
CA ILE A 294 -11.18 -7.67 17.65
C ILE A 294 -11.04 -6.28 17.03
N LEU A 295 -10.45 -6.24 15.84
CA LEU A 295 -10.23 -5.02 15.07
C LEU A 295 -10.89 -5.15 13.70
N ALA A 296 -11.99 -4.41 13.51
CA ALA A 296 -12.65 -4.26 12.23
C ALA A 296 -12.31 -2.89 11.63
N ALA A 297 -12.36 -2.79 10.31
CA ALA A 297 -12.06 -1.55 9.62
C ALA A 297 -12.97 -1.37 8.40
N GLY A 298 -13.51 -0.17 8.24
CA GLY A 298 -14.15 0.30 7.01
C GLY A 298 -13.52 1.63 6.65
N ARG A 299 -14.34 2.70 6.62
CA ARG A 299 -13.82 4.08 6.58
C ARG A 299 -13.18 4.53 7.89
N ASN A 300 -13.54 3.86 8.99
CA ASN A 300 -13.02 4.07 10.33
C ASN A 300 -12.54 2.75 10.93
N VAL A 301 -11.87 2.84 12.07
CA VAL A 301 -11.39 1.70 12.85
C VAL A 301 -12.36 1.46 14.00
N TYR A 302 -12.74 0.20 14.20
CA TYR A 302 -13.66 -0.22 15.23
C TYR A 302 -12.99 -1.22 16.15
N TYR A 303 -13.13 -0.98 17.45
CA TYR A 303 -12.60 -1.81 18.53
C TYR A 303 -13.77 -2.59 19.10
N LEU A 304 -13.68 -3.91 19.01
CA LEU A 304 -14.77 -4.82 19.26
C LEU A 304 -14.37 -5.84 20.31
N ASP A 305 -15.32 -6.18 21.18
CA ASP A 305 -15.17 -7.22 22.19
C ASP A 305 -15.66 -8.57 21.62
N ASN A 306 -15.39 -9.68 22.30
CA ASN A 306 -15.77 -11.01 21.83
C ASN A 306 -17.30 -11.28 21.89
N ASP A 307 -18.04 -10.51 22.69
CA ASP A 307 -19.48 -10.66 22.87
C ASP A 307 -20.26 -9.74 21.91
N LEU A 308 -20.17 -10.02 20.60
CA LEU A 308 -20.78 -9.19 19.55
C LEU A 308 -22.27 -9.40 19.37
N GLU A 309 -23.02 -8.31 19.28
CA GLU A 309 -24.40 -8.29 18.79
C GLU A 309 -24.46 -7.86 17.34
N TYR A 310 -25.14 -8.65 16.49
CA TYR A 310 -25.31 -8.37 15.08
C TYR A 310 -26.69 -7.80 14.78
N SER A 311 -26.80 -6.99 13.72
CA SER A 311 -28.10 -6.62 13.15
C SER A 311 -28.88 -7.86 12.69
N LYS A 312 -30.15 -7.68 12.34
CA LYS A 312 -30.83 -8.71 11.52
C LYS A 312 -30.07 -8.92 10.20
N PRO A 313 -30.00 -10.16 9.68
CA PRO A 313 -29.37 -10.42 8.39
C PRO A 313 -30.01 -9.59 7.26
N ILE A 314 -29.18 -8.92 6.48
CA ILE A 314 -29.59 -8.15 5.31
C ILE A 314 -29.21 -8.91 4.04
N THR A 315 -30.18 -9.11 3.14
CA THR A 315 -29.96 -9.71 1.82
C THR A 315 -29.46 -8.66 0.82
N CYS A 316 -28.56 -9.05 -0.08
CA CYS A 316 -27.96 -8.14 -1.06
C CYS A 316 -28.85 -7.85 -2.28
N GLU A 317 -29.70 -6.83 -2.14
CA GLU A 317 -30.46 -6.25 -3.25
C GLU A 317 -29.65 -5.19 -4.02
N ILE A 318 -30.19 -4.69 -5.14
CA ILE A 318 -29.52 -3.64 -5.95
C ILE A 318 -29.40 -2.34 -5.15
N ASP A 319 -30.47 -1.97 -4.46
CA ASP A 319 -30.52 -0.81 -3.58
C ASP A 319 -30.68 -1.31 -2.15
N MET A 320 -29.69 -1.02 -1.31
CA MET A 320 -29.67 -1.44 0.09
C MET A 320 -29.72 -0.24 1.05
N ALA A 321 -29.94 0.98 0.54
CA ALA A 321 -29.75 2.20 1.32
C ALA A 321 -30.61 2.22 2.60
N ASP A 322 -31.91 1.95 2.48
CA ASP A 322 -32.83 1.97 3.62
C ASP A 322 -32.48 0.87 4.64
N ALA A 323 -32.19 -0.36 4.18
CA ALA A 323 -31.86 -1.47 5.06
C ALA A 323 -30.55 -1.25 5.83
N LEU A 324 -29.52 -0.70 5.16
CA LEU A 324 -28.24 -0.40 5.79
C LEU A 324 -28.36 0.76 6.79
N LEU A 325 -29.13 1.80 6.46
CA LEU A 325 -29.39 2.92 7.38
C LEU A 325 -30.20 2.47 8.61
N GLU A 326 -31.21 1.62 8.43
CA GLU A 326 -31.98 1.06 9.54
C GLU A 326 -31.08 0.23 10.47
N ALA A 327 -30.22 -0.63 9.92
CA ALA A 327 -29.29 -1.44 10.71
C ALA A 327 -28.27 -0.58 11.48
N SER A 328 -27.76 0.51 10.89
CA SER A 328 -26.89 1.47 11.57
C SER A 328 -27.56 2.18 12.76
N HIS A 329 -28.90 2.13 12.88
CA HIS A 329 -29.65 2.67 14.01
C HIS A 329 -30.07 1.61 15.03
N GLU A 330 -29.89 0.33 14.73
CA GLU A 330 -30.09 -0.75 15.70
C GLU A 330 -28.99 -0.69 16.78
N SER A 331 -29.30 -1.12 18.00
CA SER A 331 -28.29 -1.26 19.07
C SER A 331 -27.48 -2.54 18.85
N CYS A 332 -26.68 -2.57 17.78
CA CYS A 332 -25.80 -3.69 17.44
C CYS A 332 -24.36 -3.20 17.20
N ASP A 333 -23.41 -4.11 17.23
CA ASP A 333 -21.98 -3.85 17.06
C ASP A 333 -21.53 -3.97 15.59
N ALA A 334 -22.23 -4.77 14.79
CA ALA A 334 -21.90 -5.00 13.39
C ALA A 334 -23.15 -5.28 12.53
N VAL A 335 -23.13 -4.79 11.30
CA VAL A 335 -24.16 -5.08 10.30
C VAL A 335 -23.90 -6.46 9.69
N LEU A 336 -24.89 -7.35 9.76
CA LEU A 336 -24.80 -8.70 9.23
C LEU A 336 -25.35 -8.78 7.80
N ILE A 337 -24.50 -9.16 6.87
CA ILE A 337 -24.81 -9.30 5.45
C ILE A 337 -24.84 -10.79 5.09
N HIS A 338 -25.99 -11.24 4.61
CA HIS A 338 -26.18 -12.62 4.16
C HIS A 338 -25.87 -12.73 2.66
N LEU A 339 -25.03 -13.70 2.31
CA LEU A 339 -24.54 -13.91 0.95
C LEU A 339 -24.98 -15.28 0.43
N ASP A 340 -25.81 -15.30 -0.62
CA ASP A 340 -26.27 -16.53 -1.27
C ASP A 340 -25.43 -16.86 -2.51
N THR A 341 -25.03 -15.83 -3.26
CA THR A 341 -24.40 -15.92 -4.58
C THR A 341 -23.19 -15.00 -4.69
N PRO A 342 -22.25 -15.27 -5.61
CA PRO A 342 -21.11 -14.37 -5.87
C PRO A 342 -21.52 -12.93 -6.23
N ASP A 343 -22.67 -12.75 -6.89
CA ASP A 343 -23.21 -11.44 -7.26
C ASP A 343 -23.56 -10.56 -6.05
N ASP A 344 -23.91 -11.19 -4.92
CA ASP A 344 -24.32 -10.49 -3.70
C ASP A 344 -23.17 -9.69 -3.11
N GLY A 345 -21.96 -10.25 -3.14
CA GLY A 345 -20.74 -9.56 -2.71
C GLY A 345 -20.47 -8.29 -3.54
N TYR A 346 -20.65 -8.38 -4.86
CA TYR A 346 -20.51 -7.23 -5.74
C TYR A 346 -21.59 -6.17 -5.46
N ARG A 347 -22.87 -6.55 -5.36
CA ARG A 347 -23.98 -5.62 -5.05
C ARG A 347 -23.78 -4.92 -3.72
N PHE A 348 -23.35 -5.65 -2.69
CA PHE A 348 -23.04 -5.06 -1.41
C PHE A 348 -21.90 -4.04 -1.53
N SER A 349 -20.86 -4.34 -2.29
CA SER A 349 -19.72 -3.42 -2.44
C SER A 349 -20.09 -2.05 -3.01
N LEU A 350 -21.09 -2.00 -3.90
CA LEU A 350 -21.61 -0.75 -4.45
C LEU A 350 -22.35 0.09 -3.40
N ASN A 351 -22.94 -0.54 -2.38
CA ASN A 351 -23.70 0.09 -1.30
C ASN A 351 -22.88 0.25 0.01
N ALA A 352 -21.73 -0.43 0.14
CA ALA A 352 -20.95 -0.51 1.38
C ALA A 352 -20.50 0.85 1.94
N HIS A 353 -20.42 1.88 1.09
CA HIS A 353 -20.10 3.24 1.50
C HIS A 353 -21.17 3.93 2.37
N MET A 354 -22.38 3.36 2.42
CA MET A 354 -23.50 3.81 3.25
C MET A 354 -23.43 3.27 4.68
N VAL A 355 -22.59 2.26 4.93
CA VAL A 355 -22.42 1.65 6.26
C VAL A 355 -21.35 2.40 7.03
N ASP A 356 -21.69 2.86 8.22
CA ASP A 356 -20.79 3.52 9.17
C ASP A 356 -20.41 2.65 10.38
N MET A 357 -20.69 1.35 10.28
CA MET A 357 -20.43 0.30 11.26
C MET A 357 -19.54 -0.82 10.69
N PRO A 358 -18.97 -1.68 11.56
CA PRO A 358 -18.36 -2.94 11.15
C PRO A 358 -19.32 -3.79 10.30
N VAL A 359 -18.75 -4.51 9.33
CA VAL A 359 -19.51 -5.43 8.46
C VAL A 359 -19.11 -6.86 8.80
N ALA A 360 -20.13 -7.68 9.04
CA ALA A 360 -20.02 -9.11 9.20
C ALA A 360 -20.66 -9.82 8.00
N PHE A 361 -19.94 -10.76 7.40
CA PHE A 361 -20.44 -11.62 6.34
C PHE A 361 -20.80 -12.99 6.87
N GLU A 362 -21.95 -13.47 6.43
CA GLU A 362 -22.49 -14.81 6.64
C GLU A 362 -22.77 -15.42 5.27
N SER A 363 -22.33 -16.66 5.03
CA SER A 363 -22.62 -17.37 3.79
C SER A 363 -22.53 -18.88 3.98
N GLU A 364 -23.37 -19.62 3.24
CA GLU A 364 -23.22 -21.07 3.04
C GLU A 364 -22.36 -21.43 1.83
N SER A 365 -21.88 -20.44 1.08
CA SER A 365 -21.10 -20.62 -0.15
C SER A 365 -19.73 -19.95 -0.02
N LEU A 366 -18.67 -20.75 -0.09
CA LEU A 366 -17.29 -20.23 -0.13
C LEU A 366 -17.06 -19.32 -1.35
N GLU A 367 -17.73 -19.60 -2.47
CA GLU A 367 -17.64 -18.76 -3.68
C GLU A 367 -18.28 -17.38 -3.45
N ALA A 368 -19.42 -17.33 -2.77
CA ALA A 368 -20.08 -16.07 -2.43
C ALA A 368 -19.27 -15.25 -1.41
N LEU A 369 -18.71 -15.94 -0.41
CA LEU A 369 -17.84 -15.31 0.58
C LEU A 369 -16.55 -14.76 -0.04
N ASP A 370 -15.86 -15.53 -0.90
CA ASP A 370 -14.63 -15.08 -1.58
C ASP A 370 -14.91 -13.83 -2.44
N ALA A 371 -16.03 -13.82 -3.19
CA ALA A 371 -16.45 -12.67 -3.97
C ALA A 371 -16.75 -11.43 -3.10
N ALA A 372 -17.48 -11.59 -1.99
CA ALA A 372 -17.77 -10.47 -1.08
C ALA A 372 -16.50 -9.89 -0.45
N LEU A 373 -15.58 -10.74 0.00
CA LEU A 373 -14.32 -10.32 0.59
C LEU A 373 -13.38 -9.68 -0.45
N LEU A 374 -13.39 -10.15 -1.70
CA LEU A 374 -12.68 -9.52 -2.80
C LEU A 374 -13.12 -8.06 -2.96
N HIS A 375 -14.43 -7.82 -3.05
CA HIS A 375 -14.98 -6.50 -3.33
C HIS A 375 -15.07 -5.57 -2.11
N TYR A 376 -15.12 -6.08 -0.89
CA TYR A 376 -15.25 -5.26 0.32
C TYR A 376 -13.94 -4.58 0.73
N ASN A 377 -13.89 -3.24 0.66
CA ASN A 377 -12.65 -2.48 0.91
C ASN A 377 -12.13 -2.47 2.36
N GLY A 378 -12.94 -2.93 3.31
CA GLY A 378 -12.56 -2.96 4.72
C GLY A 378 -11.99 -4.30 5.19
N LYS A 379 -11.79 -4.39 6.50
CA LYS A 379 -11.52 -5.63 7.24
C LYS A 379 -12.84 -6.15 7.79
N ALA A 380 -13.44 -7.08 7.05
CA ALA A 380 -14.71 -7.71 7.41
C ALA A 380 -14.54 -8.74 8.53
N LEU A 381 -15.65 -8.98 9.25
CA LEU A 381 -15.84 -10.15 10.09
C LEU A 381 -16.49 -11.25 9.24
N VAL A 382 -16.11 -12.50 9.46
CA VAL A 382 -16.71 -13.68 8.83
C VAL A 382 -17.31 -14.50 9.95
N VAL A 383 -18.63 -14.69 9.92
CA VAL A 383 -19.39 -15.27 11.02
C VAL A 383 -19.92 -16.64 10.61
N SER A 384 -19.68 -17.65 11.43
CA SER A 384 -20.07 -19.05 11.17
C SER A 384 -21.31 -19.50 11.96
N THR A 385 -22.12 -18.58 12.51
CA THR A 385 -23.20 -18.90 13.46
C THR A 385 -24.31 -19.79 12.91
N SER A 386 -24.43 -19.90 11.59
CA SER A 386 -25.51 -20.60 10.88
C SER A 386 -25.02 -21.64 9.85
N CYS A 387 -23.70 -21.79 9.66
CA CYS A 387 -23.14 -22.53 8.52
C CYS A 387 -22.42 -23.84 8.92
N GLU A 388 -22.47 -24.85 8.05
CA GLU A 388 -21.70 -26.11 8.17
C GLU A 388 -20.29 -26.04 7.55
N LEU A 389 -19.85 -24.86 7.04
CA LEU A 389 -18.50 -24.70 6.48
C LEU A 389 -17.43 -24.88 7.55
N GLU A 390 -16.34 -25.56 7.18
CA GLU A 390 -15.24 -25.80 8.11
C GLU A 390 -14.48 -24.50 8.37
N ARG A 391 -14.15 -24.24 9.64
CA ARG A 391 -13.45 -23.01 10.06
C ARG A 391 -12.14 -22.80 9.29
N GLU A 392 -11.43 -23.87 8.96
CA GLU A 392 -10.17 -23.81 8.21
C GLU A 392 -10.37 -23.24 6.79
N GLU A 393 -11.49 -23.58 6.13
CA GLU A 393 -11.83 -23.05 4.80
C GLU A 393 -12.16 -21.56 4.86
N LEU A 394 -12.90 -21.14 5.89
CA LEU A 394 -13.21 -19.73 6.14
C LEU A 394 -11.93 -18.93 6.41
N GLU A 395 -11.03 -19.46 7.23
CA GLU A 395 -9.75 -18.81 7.56
C GLU A 395 -8.85 -18.70 6.32
N GLU A 396 -8.85 -19.70 5.43
CA GLU A 396 -8.10 -19.63 4.18
C GLU A 396 -8.60 -18.50 3.27
N VAL A 397 -9.91 -18.39 3.07
CA VAL A 397 -10.52 -17.34 2.24
C VAL A 397 -10.33 -15.97 2.89
N ALA A 398 -10.59 -15.85 4.20
CA ALA A 398 -10.44 -14.60 4.95
C ALA A 398 -9.00 -14.05 4.90
N ALA A 399 -8.00 -14.93 5.03
CA ALA A 399 -6.58 -14.56 4.99
C ALA A 399 -6.14 -13.98 3.63
N ARG A 400 -6.86 -14.27 2.53
CA ARG A 400 -6.54 -13.68 1.22
C ARG A 400 -6.80 -12.17 1.19
N TYR A 401 -7.81 -11.72 1.93
CA TYR A 401 -8.33 -10.35 1.87
C TYR A 401 -8.21 -9.57 3.19
N GLY A 402 -7.59 -10.18 4.22
CA GLY A 402 -7.33 -9.54 5.51
C GLY A 402 -8.52 -9.52 6.47
N ALA A 403 -9.51 -10.38 6.25
CA ALA A 403 -10.70 -10.52 7.11
C ALA A 403 -10.42 -11.38 8.35
N VAL A 404 -11.35 -11.34 9.32
CA VAL A 404 -11.26 -12.11 10.58
C VAL A 404 -12.42 -13.07 10.67
N VAL A 405 -12.14 -14.34 10.98
CA VAL A 405 -13.16 -15.35 11.24
C VAL A 405 -13.47 -15.37 12.74
N LEU A 406 -14.76 -15.31 13.08
CA LEU A 406 -15.28 -15.32 14.44
C LEU A 406 -15.98 -16.66 14.77
#